data_AF-A0A8X6XQT1-F1
#
_entry.id   AF-A0A8X6XQT1-F1
#
_cell.length_a   1.000
_cell.length_b   1.000
_cell.length_c   1.000
_cell.angle_alpha   90.00
_cell.angle_beta   90.00
_cell.angle_gamma   90.00
#
_symmetry.space_group_name_H-M   'P 1'
#
loop_
_entity.id
_entity.type
_entity.pdbx_description
1 polymer ?
#
loop_
_entity_poly.entity_id
_entity_poly.type
_entity_poly.pdbx_seq_one_letter_code
_entity_poly.pdbx_strand_id
1 'polypeptide(L)'
;MPLMQSVMQRLMSKELLYPSIKEIVEKYPGWLNEQKSTLKTEEYDNYQKQFEIMKEICNEFEKEIASSENAKKEQFEKVLQLMQKVQSYGNPPKELVSTINPGVPVDGEGNLQIPRMPEQCVIM
;
A
#
# COMPACT_ATOMS: atom_id res chain seq x y z
N MET A 1 16.19 4.62 -17.09
CA MET A 1 15.03 5.06 -17.92
C MET A 1 14.04 5.77 -17.01
N PRO A 2 13.80 7.09 -17.14
CA PRO A 2 12.98 7.86 -16.20
C PRO A 2 11.46 7.72 -16.38
N LEU A 3 11.02 7.09 -17.49
CA LEU A 3 9.61 7.05 -17.86
C LEU A 3 8.76 6.25 -16.86
N MET A 4 9.31 5.15 -16.30
CA MET A 4 8.61 4.31 -15.31
C MET A 4 8.22 5.08 -14.04
N GLN A 5 9.04 6.03 -13.58
CA GLN A 5 8.74 6.83 -12.38
C GLN A 5 7.53 7.75 -12.59
N SER A 6 7.39 8.38 -13.76
CA SER A 6 6.27 9.28 -14.07
C SER A 6 4.93 8.54 -14.23
N VAL A 7 4.92 7.34 -14.83
CA VAL A 7 3.69 6.51 -14.88
C VAL A 7 3.32 6.03 -13.48
N MET A 8 4.30 5.62 -12.68
CA MET A 8 4.08 5.16 -11.31
C MET A 8 3.55 6.26 -10.38
N GLN A 9 4.01 7.51 -10.50
CA GLN A 9 3.44 8.62 -9.71
C GLN A 9 1.98 8.90 -10.07
N ARG A 10 1.58 8.74 -11.34
CA ARG A 10 0.18 8.84 -11.75
C ARG A 10 -0.67 7.67 -11.23
N LEU A 11 -0.13 6.45 -11.21
CA LEU A 11 -0.82 5.24 -10.73
C LEU A 11 -0.94 5.22 -9.19
N MET A 12 0.06 5.70 -8.46
CA MET A 12 0.04 5.89 -7.01
C MET A 12 -0.60 7.22 -6.57
N SER A 13 -1.26 7.94 -7.47
CA SER A 13 -1.95 9.18 -7.10
C SER A 13 -3.08 8.86 -6.13
N LYS A 14 -3.29 9.76 -5.16
CA LYS A 14 -4.36 9.66 -4.14
C LYS A 14 -5.69 9.26 -4.77
N GLU A 15 -6.03 9.80 -5.94
CA GLU A 15 -7.30 9.56 -6.63
C GLU A 15 -7.55 8.09 -7.02
N LEU A 16 -6.50 7.32 -7.31
CA LEU A 16 -6.59 5.89 -7.66
C LEU A 16 -6.26 4.99 -6.45
N LEU A 17 -5.27 5.40 -5.67
CA LEU A 17 -4.76 4.59 -4.57
C LEU A 17 -5.69 4.62 -3.35
N TYR A 18 -6.18 5.79 -2.97
CA TYR A 18 -7.07 5.95 -1.80
C TYR A 18 -8.32 5.07 -1.86
N PRO A 19 -9.16 5.11 -2.93
CA PRO A 19 -10.34 4.25 -2.98
C PRO A 19 -9.98 2.76 -2.97
N SER A 20 -8.88 2.39 -3.61
CA SER A 20 -8.40 1.00 -3.63
C SER A 20 -7.98 0.50 -2.24
N ILE A 21 -7.15 1.28 -1.53
CA ILE A 21 -6.71 0.91 -0.17
C ILE A 21 -7.88 0.95 0.82
N LYS A 22 -8.79 1.92 0.68
CA LYS A 22 -9.97 2.03 1.53
C LYS A 22 -10.86 0.79 1.42
N GLU A 23 -11.13 0.33 0.21
CA GLU A 23 -11.93 -0.89 0.00
C GLU A 23 -11.27 -2.13 0.62
N ILE A 24 -9.95 -2.26 0.49
CA ILE A 24 -9.18 -3.34 1.14
C ILE A 24 -9.34 -3.26 2.65
N VAL A 25 -9.13 -2.08 3.25
CA VAL A 25 -9.24 -1.84 4.68
C VAL A 25 -10.65 -2.20 5.19
N GLU A 26 -11.70 -1.90 4.44
CA GLU A 26 -13.07 -2.25 4.82
C GLU A 26 -13.32 -3.77 4.81
N LYS A 27 -12.73 -4.50 3.85
CA LYS A 27 -12.87 -5.96 3.71
C LYS A 27 -11.91 -6.75 4.62
N TYR A 28 -10.77 -6.18 4.95
CA TYR A 28 -9.70 -6.81 5.73
C TYR A 28 -10.15 -7.44 7.06
N PRO A 29 -10.90 -6.75 7.94
CA PRO A 29 -11.32 -7.32 9.22
C PRO A 29 -12.25 -8.53 9.04
N GLY A 30 -13.07 -8.55 7.98
CA GLY A 30 -13.88 -9.72 7.62
C GLY A 30 -13.00 -10.91 7.26
N TRP A 31 -12.05 -10.70 6.36
CA TRP A 31 -11.10 -11.73 5.94
C TRP A 31 -10.24 -12.25 7.09
N LEU A 32 -9.72 -11.38 7.96
CA LEU A 32 -8.98 -11.77 9.16
C LEU A 32 -9.81 -12.67 10.06
N ASN A 33 -11.09 -12.32 10.27
CA ASN A 33 -11.96 -13.12 11.13
C ASN A 33 -12.22 -14.51 10.55
N GLU A 34 -12.42 -14.63 9.24
CA GLU A 34 -12.58 -15.91 8.55
C GLU A 34 -11.31 -16.75 8.59
N GLN A 35 -10.15 -16.11 8.45
CA GLN A 35 -8.86 -16.78 8.42
C GLN A 35 -8.26 -17.04 9.81
N LYS A 36 -8.85 -16.51 10.88
CA LYS A 36 -8.36 -16.65 12.26
C LYS A 36 -8.17 -18.10 12.70
N SER A 37 -8.99 -19.01 12.19
CA SER A 37 -8.89 -20.46 12.48
C SER A 37 -7.98 -21.22 11.51
N THR A 38 -7.64 -20.61 10.36
CA THR A 38 -6.84 -21.22 9.29
C THR A 38 -5.37 -20.81 9.38
N LEU A 39 -5.12 -19.55 9.73
CA LEU A 39 -3.78 -18.97 9.83
C LEU A 39 -3.12 -19.29 11.16
N LYS A 40 -1.79 -19.36 11.13
CA LYS A 40 -0.97 -19.40 12.33
C LYS A 40 -1.03 -18.05 13.04
N THR A 41 -0.82 -18.04 14.35
CA THR A 41 -0.80 -16.81 15.17
C THR A 41 0.17 -15.76 14.62
N GLU A 42 1.35 -16.18 14.16
CA GLU A 42 2.37 -15.27 13.58
C GLU A 42 1.89 -14.63 12.27
N GLU A 43 1.31 -15.42 11.37
CA GLU A 43 0.73 -14.92 10.13
C GLU A 43 -0.44 -13.97 10.39
N TYR A 44 -1.31 -14.33 11.32
CA TYR A 44 -2.43 -13.49 11.72
C TYR A 44 -1.96 -12.14 12.27
N ASP A 45 -0.93 -12.13 13.13
CA ASP A 45 -0.33 -10.91 13.68
C ASP A 45 0.31 -10.05 12.59
N ASN A 46 1.00 -10.66 11.62
CA ASN A 46 1.54 -9.98 10.45
C ASN A 46 0.43 -9.32 9.62
N TYR A 47 -0.64 -10.04 9.28
CA TYR A 47 -1.77 -9.48 8.55
C TYR A 47 -2.50 -8.40 9.36
N GLN A 48 -2.60 -8.54 10.67
CA GLN A 48 -3.18 -7.50 11.53
C GLN A 48 -2.32 -6.22 11.50
N LYS A 49 -0.99 -6.33 11.53
CA LYS A 49 -0.09 -5.17 11.38
C LYS A 49 -0.21 -4.52 10.01
N GLN A 50 -0.31 -5.31 8.95
CA GLN A 50 -0.57 -4.79 7.60
C GLN A 50 -1.86 -3.97 7.56
N PHE A 51 -2.94 -4.48 8.16
CA PHE A 51 -4.22 -3.78 8.27
C PHE A 51 -4.12 -2.44 9.03
N GLU A 52 -3.43 -2.42 10.18
CA GLU A 52 -3.20 -1.18 10.92
C GLU A 52 -2.51 -0.12 10.07
N ILE A 53 -1.46 -0.51 9.33
CA ILE A 53 -0.69 0.41 8.49
C ILE A 53 -1.51 0.85 7.26
N MET A 54 -2.33 -0.02 6.67
CA MET A 54 -3.24 0.35 5.58
C MET A 54 -4.29 1.38 6.02
N LYS A 55 -4.78 1.29 7.27
CA LYS A 55 -5.61 2.34 7.87
C LYS A 55 -4.84 3.65 8.03
N GLU A 56 -3.59 3.60 8.46
CA GLU A 56 -2.73 4.79 8.54
C GLU A 56 -2.56 5.45 7.17
N ILE A 57 -2.40 4.67 6.10
CA ILE A 57 -2.33 5.17 4.72
C ILE A 57 -3.62 5.90 4.33
N CYS A 58 -4.79 5.31 4.61
CA CYS A 58 -6.08 5.96 4.34
C CYS A 58 -6.21 7.29 5.08
N ASN A 59 -5.87 7.30 6.37
CA ASN A 59 -5.90 8.50 7.18
C ASN A 59 -4.93 9.56 6.66
N GLU A 60 -3.72 9.16 6.25
CA GLU A 60 -2.73 10.07 5.67
C GLU A 60 -3.24 10.69 4.36
N PHE A 61 -3.97 9.93 3.53
CA PHE A 61 -4.66 10.48 2.36
C PHE A 61 -5.83 11.41 2.74
N GLU A 62 -6.60 11.10 3.79
CA GLU A 62 -7.73 11.92 4.24
C GLU A 62 -7.31 13.22 4.92
N LYS A 63 -6.07 13.30 5.43
CA LYS A 63 -5.54 14.53 6.00
C LYS A 63 -5.62 15.68 5.01
N GLU A 64 -6.17 16.78 5.50
CA GLU A 64 -6.15 18.06 4.81
C GLU A 64 -4.72 18.62 4.87
N ILE A 65 -4.01 18.53 3.75
CA ILE A 65 -2.66 19.10 3.60
C ILE A 65 -2.74 20.43 2.87
N ALA A 66 -1.78 21.32 3.16
CA ALA A 66 -1.65 22.56 2.41
C ALA A 66 -1.56 22.28 0.90
N SER A 67 -2.17 23.13 0.07
CA SER A 67 -2.15 22.96 -1.40
C SER A 67 -0.76 23.11 -2.04
N SER A 68 0.27 23.37 -1.23
CA SER A 68 1.67 23.44 -1.64
C SER A 68 2.18 22.10 -2.19
N GLU A 69 2.92 22.14 -3.29
CA GLU A 69 3.52 20.96 -3.91
C GLU A 69 4.40 20.17 -2.93
N ASN A 70 5.10 20.87 -2.03
CA ASN A 70 5.96 20.25 -1.02
C ASN A 70 5.17 19.39 -0.02
N ALA A 71 3.98 19.84 0.39
CA ALA A 71 3.13 19.10 1.32
C ALA A 71 2.51 17.86 0.66
N LYS A 72 2.14 17.95 -0.63
CA LYS A 72 1.68 16.81 -1.43
C LYS A 72 2.78 15.77 -1.60
N LYS A 73 4.01 16.23 -1.83
CA LYS A 73 5.18 15.36 -1.95
C LYS A 73 5.50 14.66 -0.63
N GLU A 74 5.50 15.38 0.49
CA GLU A 74 5.73 14.80 1.82
C GLU A 74 4.67 13.77 2.20
N GLN A 75 3.38 14.06 1.92
CA GLN A 75 2.28 13.10 2.10
C GLN A 75 2.52 11.84 1.26
N PHE A 76 2.92 12.00 0.00
CA PHE A 76 3.22 10.88 -0.89
C PHE A 76 4.41 10.05 -0.38
N GLU A 77 5.50 10.67 0.04
CA GLU A 77 6.66 10.00 0.62
C GLU A 77 6.27 9.22 1.87
N LYS A 78 5.42 9.79 2.73
CA LYS A 78 4.93 9.11 3.93
C LYS A 78 4.04 7.93 3.64
N VAL A 79 3.12 8.06 2.68
CA VAL A 79 2.30 6.92 2.19
C VAL A 79 3.19 5.83 1.62
N LEU A 80 4.21 6.19 0.84
CA LEU A 80 5.16 5.24 0.27
C LEU A 80 5.94 4.49 1.35
N GLN A 81 6.39 5.18 2.40
CA GLN A 81 7.04 4.57 3.56
C GLN A 81 6.11 3.59 4.29
N LEU A 82 4.85 3.97 4.52
CA LEU A 82 3.85 3.08 5.12
C LEU A 82 3.60 1.85 4.24
N MET A 83 3.50 2.03 2.92
CA MET A 83 3.33 0.93 1.97
C MET A 83 4.51 -0.05 1.98
N GLN A 84 5.75 0.45 2.03
CA GLN A 84 6.93 -0.41 2.18
C GLN A 84 6.90 -1.15 3.53
N LYS A 85 6.41 -0.50 4.58
CA LYS A 85 6.24 -1.12 5.89
C LYS A 85 5.21 -2.26 5.85
N VAL A 86 4.11 -2.12 5.11
CA VAL A 86 3.14 -3.22 4.86
C VAL A 86 3.85 -4.41 4.24
N GLN A 87 4.63 -4.22 3.18
CA GLN A 87 5.38 -5.29 2.53
C GLN A 87 6.41 -5.98 3.44
N SER A 88 6.97 -5.25 4.42
CA SER A 88 7.89 -5.82 5.42
C SER A 88 7.22 -6.88 6.30
N TYR A 89 5.90 -6.75 6.53
CA TYR A 89 5.10 -7.76 7.23
C TYR A 89 4.58 -8.86 6.30
N GLY A 90 5.04 -8.92 5.06
CA GLY A 90 4.63 -9.90 4.05
C GLY A 90 3.71 -9.32 2.99
N ASN A 91 3.24 -10.20 2.11
CA ASN A 91 2.34 -9.81 1.03
C ASN A 91 0.90 -9.71 1.55
N PRO A 92 0.12 -8.71 1.11
CA PRO A 92 -1.28 -8.64 1.45
C PRO A 92 -2.08 -9.81 0.85
N PRO A 93 -3.22 -10.18 1.47
CA PRO A 93 -4.02 -11.32 1.02
C PRO A 93 -4.51 -11.14 -0.40
N LYS A 94 -4.14 -12.05 -1.32
CA LYS A 94 -4.46 -11.96 -2.76
C LYS A 94 -5.95 -11.77 -3.03
N GLU A 95 -6.83 -12.31 -2.18
CA GLU A 95 -8.28 -12.13 -2.27
C GLU A 95 -8.71 -10.67 -2.11
N LEU A 96 -8.02 -9.94 -1.23
CA LEU A 96 -8.22 -8.50 -1.02
C LEU A 96 -7.49 -7.68 -2.09
N VAL A 97 -6.35 -8.14 -2.59
CA VAL A 97 -5.59 -7.42 -3.65
C VAL A 97 -6.26 -7.56 -5.02
N SER A 98 -6.98 -8.66 -5.27
CA SER A 98 -7.65 -8.92 -6.56
C SER A 98 -8.83 -7.97 -6.84
N THR A 99 -9.32 -7.26 -5.82
CA THR A 99 -10.37 -6.25 -5.99
C THR A 99 -9.80 -4.87 -6.36
N ILE A 100 -8.48 -4.74 -6.48
CA ILE A 100 -7.84 -3.47 -6.79
C ILE A 100 -8.05 -3.10 -8.26
N ASN A 101 -8.28 -1.79 -8.48
CA ASN A 101 -8.39 -1.19 -9.81
C ASN A 101 -7.18 -1.59 -10.70
N PRO A 102 -7.39 -1.91 -11.99
CA PRO A 102 -6.30 -2.23 -12.94
C PRO A 102 -5.20 -1.16 -13.05
N GLY A 103 -5.39 0.02 -12.46
CA GLY A 103 -4.38 1.07 -12.30
C GLY A 103 -3.39 0.89 -11.15
N VAL A 104 -3.40 -0.19 -10.36
CA VAL A 104 -2.34 -0.45 -9.37
C VAL A 104 -1.42 -1.53 -9.89
N PRO A 105 -0.08 -1.33 -9.88
CA PRO A 105 0.85 -2.33 -10.39
C PRO A 105 0.83 -3.55 -9.47
N VAL A 106 0.24 -4.62 -9.99
CA VAL A 106 0.21 -5.95 -9.38
C VAL A 106 1.09 -6.86 -10.24
N ASP A 107 2.02 -7.57 -9.62
CA ASP A 107 2.87 -8.55 -10.30
C ASP A 107 2.03 -9.72 -10.83
N GLY A 108 2.56 -10.51 -11.77
CA GLY A 108 1.89 -11.71 -12.31
C GLY A 108 1.47 -12.75 -11.25
N GLU A 109 2.00 -12.65 -10.02
CA GLU A 109 1.56 -13.45 -8.88
C GLU A 109 0.39 -12.87 -8.05
N GLY A 110 -0.11 -11.67 -8.36
CA GLY A 110 -1.17 -11.02 -7.57
C GLY A 110 -0.65 -10.18 -6.39
N ASN A 111 0.65 -9.85 -6.37
CA ASN A 111 1.28 -9.06 -5.31
C ASN A 111 1.43 -7.59 -5.71
N LEU A 112 1.21 -6.66 -4.77
CA LEU A 112 1.43 -5.23 -5.02
C LEU A 112 2.91 -4.95 -5.32
N GLN A 113 3.22 -4.44 -6.51
CA GLN A 113 4.52 -3.86 -6.83
C GLN A 113 4.59 -2.42 -6.34
N ILE A 114 4.80 -2.24 -5.05
CA ILE A 114 5.22 -0.94 -4.54
C ILE A 114 6.66 -0.72 -5.00
N PRO A 115 6.98 0.39 -5.68
CA PRO A 115 8.36 0.69 -6.00
C PRO A 115 9.12 0.78 -4.69
N ARG A 116 9.99 -0.21 -4.44
CA ARG A 116 11.06 -0.06 -3.47
C ARG A 116 11.79 1.19 -3.93
N MET A 117 11.78 2.26 -3.13
CA MET A 117 12.72 3.34 -3.38
C MET A 117 14.07 2.64 -3.53
N PRO A 118 14.82 2.87 -4.63
CA PRO A 118 16.18 2.40 -4.64
C PRO A 118 16.78 2.99 -3.37
N GLU A 119 17.09 2.10 -2.41
CA GLU A 119 18.06 2.40 -1.39
C GLU A 119 19.16 3.10 -2.14
N GLN A 120 19.40 4.35 -1.78
CA GLN A 120 20.29 5.25 -2.48
C GLN A 120 21.46 4.43 -3.02
N CYS A 121 21.69 4.53 -4.33
CA CYS A 121 22.93 4.09 -4.95
C CYS A 121 24.08 4.79 -4.21
N VAL A 122 24.52 4.24 -3.08
CA VAL A 122 25.89 4.28 -2.64
C VAL A 122 26.55 3.13 -3.39
N ILE A 123 27.75 3.37 -3.88
CA ILE A 123 28.51 2.53 -4.82
C ILE A 123 28.17 2.81 -6.30
N MET A 124 28.70 3.90 -6.83
CA MET A 124 30.07 3.89 -7.37
C MET A 124 30.67 5.30 -7.42
#